data_AF-A0A7C5P231-F1
#
_entry.id   AF-A0A7C5P231-F1
#
_cell.length_a   1.000
_cell.length_b   1.000
_cell.length_c   1.000
_cell.angle_alpha   90.00
_cell.angle_beta   90.00
_cell.angle_gamma   90.00
#
_symmetry.space_group_name_H-M   'P 1'
#
loop_
_entity.id
_entity.type
_entity.pdbx_description
1 polymer ?
#
loop_
_entity_poly.entity_id
_entity_poly.type
_entity_poly.pdbx_seq_one_letter_code
_entity_poly.pdbx_strand_id
1 'polypeptide(L)'
;MNEKRKAVAVLILLLAAAFSVSTTPVRATGPATDTLIFKRVPVDLASKALEAGEIDYYIFGLRPAQAEALIGSPNVTLYYAPSGLVDVVLNPAPAPTGELNPLSIKEVRFALNYLMDRDYIVNQIYKGFASPMVTFLSTYDPDYVTIYDIVAKYDFKYDPTIAAAMIDSALTKAGAVKQEGKWYYGGKPITLNFIIRIEDERREIGDAFAASLESLGFTVNRQYMPFGQAIPIVYGTDPKDLEWHLYTEGWGKSVVDKYDVATINQFGCPWYGWMPGWQEAGYWQYENSTLDELGQRIFKGNFTSKEERDALYRRATEMIIQESVRIWAATRLEIHPARIEVKGITNDLGTGLRSPMTVREVYIPGKTEVKVGHLWVWTEASVWNPIAGHDDVYSSDMWAAVHDPFVWRHPFNGKPIPFRWDYTVTTAGPLGKLDVPSDAFLWNATEDKWVAVGSGVKATSKVVF
;
A
#
# COMPACT_ATOMS: atom_id res chain seq x y z
N MET A 1 -0.91 19.65 -73.52
CA MET A 1 -1.82 18.76 -72.76
C MET A 1 -2.69 19.65 -71.87
N ASN A 2 -4.00 19.68 -72.16
CA ASN A 2 -4.94 20.73 -71.75
C ASN A 2 -5.11 20.83 -70.22
N GLU A 3 -5.22 22.04 -69.65
CA GLU A 3 -5.27 22.24 -68.18
C GLU A 3 -6.40 21.46 -67.48
N LYS A 4 -7.52 21.25 -68.19
CA LYS A 4 -8.62 20.39 -67.71
C LYS A 4 -8.21 18.93 -67.48
N ARG A 5 -7.22 18.40 -68.21
CA ARG A 5 -6.71 17.02 -68.01
C ARG A 5 -5.74 16.92 -66.82
N LYS A 6 -5.05 18.01 -66.46
CA LYS A 6 -4.20 18.05 -65.26
C LYS A 6 -5.04 18.12 -63.98
N ALA A 7 -6.13 18.90 -63.98
CA ALA A 7 -7.03 19.00 -62.83
C ALA A 7 -7.74 17.66 -62.52
N VAL A 8 -8.17 16.91 -63.54
CA VAL A 8 -8.82 15.60 -63.36
C VAL A 8 -7.82 14.53 -62.89
N ALA A 9 -6.57 14.55 -63.37
CA ALA A 9 -5.53 13.62 -62.92
C ALA A 9 -5.11 13.88 -61.46
N VAL A 10 -5.02 15.14 -61.04
CA VAL A 10 -4.72 15.51 -59.64
C VAL A 10 -5.88 15.16 -58.70
N LEU A 11 -7.13 15.30 -59.15
CA LEU A 11 -8.30 14.91 -58.35
C LEU A 11 -8.39 13.37 -58.17
N ILE A 12 -8.02 12.58 -59.19
CA ILE A 12 -8.00 11.12 -59.10
C ILE A 12 -6.85 10.61 -58.21
N LEU A 13 -5.69 11.27 -58.23
CA LEU A 13 -4.57 10.96 -57.32
C LEU A 13 -4.86 11.35 -55.86
N LEU A 14 -5.61 12.43 -55.62
CA LEU A 14 -6.05 12.83 -54.27
C LEU A 14 -7.17 11.93 -53.74
N LEU A 15 -8.04 11.38 -54.59
CA LEU A 15 -9.04 10.38 -54.19
C LEU A 15 -8.44 8.98 -53.97
N ALA A 16 -7.36 8.62 -54.67
CA ALA A 16 -6.64 7.36 -54.43
C ALA A 16 -5.82 7.36 -53.13
N ALA A 17 -5.39 8.53 -52.64
CA ALA A 17 -4.70 8.67 -51.34
C ALA A 17 -5.66 8.65 -50.13
N ALA A 18 -6.98 8.68 -50.35
CA ALA A 18 -7.99 8.74 -49.28
C ALA A 18 -8.57 7.36 -48.88
N PHE A 19 -8.18 6.28 -49.55
CA PHE A 19 -8.54 4.92 -49.15
C PHE A 19 -7.31 4.18 -48.62
N SER A 20 -6.72 4.71 -47.55
CA SER A 20 -6.15 3.81 -46.55
C SER A 20 -7.33 3.06 -45.98
N VAL A 21 -7.56 1.82 -46.43
CA VAL A 21 -8.37 0.87 -45.68
C VAL A 21 -7.64 0.73 -44.35
N SER A 22 -8.05 1.54 -43.38
CA SER A 22 -7.73 1.31 -41.99
C SER A 22 -8.44 0.01 -41.69
N THR A 23 -7.74 -1.11 -41.89
CA THR A 23 -8.11 -2.36 -41.25
C THR A 23 -8.04 -2.01 -39.78
N THR A 24 -9.17 -1.68 -39.18
CA THR A 24 -9.31 -1.77 -37.74
C THR A 24 -8.80 -3.16 -37.42
N PRO A 25 -7.66 -3.31 -36.71
CA PRO A 25 -7.20 -4.62 -36.37
C PRO A 25 -8.38 -5.29 -35.68
N VAL A 26 -8.78 -6.46 -36.18
CA VAL A 26 -9.75 -7.30 -35.48
C VAL A 26 -9.29 -7.28 -34.04
N ARG A 27 -10.09 -6.67 -33.15
CA ARG A 27 -9.76 -6.56 -31.74
C ARG A 27 -9.57 -8.00 -31.30
N ALA A 28 -8.32 -8.42 -31.15
CA ALA A 28 -8.01 -9.74 -30.64
C ALA A 28 -8.76 -9.83 -29.32
N THR A 29 -9.69 -10.78 -29.24
CA THR A 29 -10.47 -10.97 -28.03
C THR A 29 -9.58 -11.71 -27.06
N GLY A 30 -9.02 -11.00 -26.08
CA GLY A 30 -8.14 -11.58 -25.07
C GLY A 30 -6.90 -10.73 -24.76
N PRO A 31 -5.98 -11.26 -23.94
CA PRO A 31 -4.69 -10.65 -23.65
C PRO A 31 -3.85 -10.42 -24.92
N ALA A 32 -2.94 -9.45 -24.87
CA ALA A 32 -2.09 -9.08 -26.01
C ALA A 32 -0.95 -10.09 -26.30
N THR A 33 -0.63 -10.96 -25.34
CA THR A 33 0.39 -12.02 -25.44
C THR A 33 -0.22 -13.36 -25.06
N ASP A 34 0.17 -14.43 -25.76
CA ASP A 34 -0.34 -15.79 -25.52
C ASP A 34 0.14 -16.39 -24.20
N THR A 35 1.38 -16.09 -23.78
CA THR A 35 1.98 -16.65 -22.55
C THR A 35 2.82 -15.63 -21.79
N LEU A 36 2.56 -15.51 -20.49
CA LEU A 36 3.44 -14.82 -19.55
C LEU A 36 4.26 -15.83 -18.75
N ILE A 37 5.57 -15.61 -18.68
CA ILE A 37 6.49 -16.46 -17.91
C ILE A 37 7.01 -15.65 -16.72
N PHE A 38 6.46 -15.87 -15.53
CA PHE A 38 6.97 -15.28 -14.30
C PHE A 38 8.24 -15.99 -13.85
N LYS A 39 9.29 -15.22 -13.56
CA LYS A 39 10.59 -15.71 -13.13
C LYS A 39 11.03 -15.03 -11.85
N ARG A 40 11.46 -15.85 -10.89
CA ARG A 40 12.15 -15.34 -9.71
C ARG A 40 13.52 -14.81 -10.13
N VAL A 41 13.75 -13.53 -9.91
CA VAL A 41 15.05 -12.88 -10.12
C VAL A 41 15.36 -12.05 -8.88
N PRO A 42 16.44 -12.35 -8.13
CA PRO A 42 16.92 -11.49 -7.06
C PRO A 42 17.11 -10.05 -7.56
N VAL A 43 16.71 -9.06 -6.75
CA VAL A 43 16.65 -7.66 -7.18
C VAL A 43 18.02 -7.13 -7.65
N ASP A 44 19.10 -7.66 -7.06
CA ASP A 44 20.49 -7.33 -7.37
C ASP A 44 20.97 -7.89 -8.72
N LEU A 45 20.25 -8.87 -9.27
CA LEU A 45 20.51 -9.47 -10.58
C LEU A 45 19.53 -8.98 -11.66
N ALA A 46 18.49 -8.23 -11.30
CA ALA A 46 17.42 -7.83 -12.22
C ALA A 46 17.92 -7.07 -13.46
N SER A 47 18.81 -6.08 -13.29
CA SER A 47 19.37 -5.32 -14.42
C SER A 47 20.15 -6.23 -15.39
N LYS A 48 20.96 -7.16 -14.87
CA LYS A 48 21.73 -8.11 -15.68
C LYS A 48 20.81 -9.10 -16.41
N ALA A 49 19.78 -9.60 -15.73
CA ALA A 49 18.80 -10.50 -16.32
C ALA A 49 18.03 -9.84 -17.48
N LEU A 50 17.76 -8.53 -17.38
CA LEU A 50 17.14 -7.74 -18.44
C LEU A 50 18.06 -7.58 -19.66
N GLU A 51 19.34 -7.25 -19.43
CA GLU A 51 20.36 -7.14 -20.47
C GLU A 51 20.60 -8.47 -21.20
N ALA A 52 20.63 -9.58 -20.46
CA ALA A 52 20.78 -10.93 -21.01
C ALA A 52 19.52 -11.45 -21.72
N GLY A 53 18.38 -10.76 -21.62
CA GLY A 53 17.09 -11.21 -22.16
C GLY A 53 16.50 -12.42 -21.45
N GLU A 54 16.91 -12.66 -20.20
CA GLU A 54 16.32 -13.67 -19.33
C GLU A 54 14.93 -13.27 -18.86
N ILE A 55 14.71 -11.96 -18.69
CA ILE A 55 13.43 -11.29 -18.46
C ILE A 55 13.25 -10.13 -19.45
N ASP A 56 12.00 -9.78 -19.74
CA ASP A 56 11.66 -8.67 -20.64
C ASP A 56 11.30 -7.39 -19.87
N TYR A 57 10.73 -7.53 -18.67
CA TYR A 57 10.57 -6.44 -17.70
C TYR A 57 10.60 -7.00 -16.26
N TYR A 58 10.82 -6.12 -15.29
CA TYR A 58 10.88 -6.49 -13.86
C TYR A 58 9.82 -5.74 -13.05
N ILE A 59 8.87 -6.48 -12.46
CA ILE A 59 7.63 -5.94 -11.89
C ILE A 59 7.74 -5.54 -10.41
N PHE A 60 8.67 -6.10 -9.64
CA PHE A 60 8.78 -5.84 -8.20
C PHE A 60 9.43 -4.49 -7.84
N GLY A 61 10.19 -3.90 -8.77
CA GLY A 61 10.93 -2.65 -8.55
C GLY A 61 12.40 -2.88 -8.19
N LEU A 62 13.28 -2.07 -8.78
CA LEU A 62 14.73 -2.07 -8.52
C LEU A 62 15.06 -1.31 -7.25
N ARG A 63 16.22 -1.63 -6.65
CA ARG A 63 16.85 -0.73 -5.68
C ARG A 63 17.56 0.43 -6.38
N PRO A 64 17.83 1.54 -5.68
CA PRO A 64 18.44 2.74 -6.27
C PRO A 64 19.69 2.46 -7.12
N ALA A 65 20.66 1.69 -6.61
CA ALA A 65 21.91 1.42 -7.32
C ALA A 65 21.70 0.69 -8.66
N GLN A 66 20.77 -0.26 -8.72
CA GLN A 66 20.43 -0.99 -9.94
C GLN A 66 19.68 -0.11 -10.94
N ALA A 67 18.83 0.79 -10.46
CA ALA A 67 18.12 1.73 -11.30
C ALA A 67 19.07 2.78 -11.90
N GLU A 68 19.97 3.34 -11.10
CA GLU A 68 21.01 4.29 -11.54
C GLU A 68 21.84 3.74 -12.69
N ALA A 69 22.21 2.45 -12.62
CA ALA A 69 22.96 1.78 -13.69
C ALA A 69 22.21 1.69 -15.03
N LEU A 70 20.88 1.81 -15.01
CA LEU A 70 20.02 1.74 -16.21
C LEU A 70 19.60 3.13 -16.73
N ILE A 71 19.89 4.22 -16.00
CA ILE A 71 19.57 5.58 -16.43
C ILE A 71 20.31 5.88 -17.74
N GLY A 72 19.57 6.34 -18.75
CA GLY A 72 20.14 6.68 -20.07
C GLY A 72 20.46 5.48 -20.96
N SER A 73 20.17 4.25 -20.52
CA SER A 73 20.28 3.07 -21.38
C SER A 73 19.36 3.20 -22.61
N PRO A 74 19.87 3.03 -23.84
CA PRO A 74 19.03 3.12 -25.04
C PRO A 74 18.10 1.91 -25.21
N ASN A 75 18.31 0.83 -24.43
CA ASN A 75 17.62 -0.44 -24.58
C ASN A 75 16.56 -0.69 -23.50
N VAL A 76 16.46 0.20 -22.50
CA VAL A 76 15.58 0.03 -21.33
C VAL A 76 14.79 1.31 -21.09
N THR A 77 13.50 1.15 -20.79
CA THR A 77 12.63 2.21 -20.25
C THR A 77 12.44 1.96 -18.76
N LEU A 78 12.58 3.02 -17.95
CA LEU A 78 12.32 3.00 -16.52
C LEU A 78 10.94 3.61 -16.25
N TYR A 79 10.09 2.88 -15.55
CA TYR A 79 8.75 3.31 -15.11
C TYR A 79 8.76 3.53 -13.61
N TYR A 80 8.18 4.64 -13.16
CA TYR A 80 8.22 5.06 -11.76
C TYR A 80 6.81 5.10 -11.16
N ALA A 81 6.67 4.63 -9.93
CA ALA A 81 5.44 4.76 -9.15
C ALA A 81 5.69 4.86 -7.63
N PRO A 82 4.97 5.73 -6.90
CA PRO A 82 5.00 5.84 -5.44
C PRO A 82 4.22 4.69 -4.76
N SER A 83 4.62 3.45 -5.02
CA SER A 83 3.87 2.24 -4.71
C SER A 83 4.34 1.49 -3.47
N GLY A 84 5.57 1.70 -3.01
CA GLY A 84 6.07 1.09 -1.78
C GLY A 84 5.83 1.98 -0.57
N LEU A 85 5.48 1.40 0.59
CA LEU A 85 5.40 2.10 1.88
C LEU A 85 6.25 1.38 2.92
N VAL A 86 6.90 2.13 3.78
CA VAL A 86 7.72 1.59 4.88
C VAL A 86 7.42 2.33 6.17
N ASP A 87 7.27 1.57 7.25
CA ASP A 87 7.04 2.06 8.59
C ASP A 87 7.66 1.14 9.65
N VAL A 88 7.57 1.56 10.90
CA VAL A 88 7.82 0.71 12.07
C VAL A 88 6.53 0.58 12.86
N VAL A 89 5.93 -0.60 12.88
CA VAL A 89 4.79 -0.89 13.76
C VAL A 89 5.26 -1.09 15.19
N LEU A 90 4.48 -0.56 16.12
CA LEU A 90 4.71 -0.60 17.54
C LEU A 90 3.69 -1.55 18.18
N ASN A 91 4.13 -2.31 19.17
CA ASN A 91 3.26 -3.13 20.01
C ASN A 91 2.82 -2.34 21.26
N PRO A 92 1.56 -1.84 21.33
CA PRO A 92 1.07 -1.08 22.46
C PRO A 92 0.55 -1.94 23.61
N ALA A 93 0.65 -3.28 23.55
CA ALA A 93 0.12 -4.16 24.59
C ALA A 93 0.74 -3.84 25.97
N PRO A 94 -0.05 -3.86 27.05
CA PRO A 94 0.48 -3.63 28.39
C PRO A 94 1.43 -4.75 28.79
N ALA A 95 2.52 -4.41 29.47
CA ALA A 95 3.41 -5.41 30.05
C ALA A 95 2.74 -6.16 31.22
N PRO A 96 3.22 -7.38 31.53
CA PRO A 96 2.87 -8.09 32.75
C PRO A 96 3.15 -7.27 34.01
N THR A 97 2.48 -7.60 35.11
CA THR A 97 2.67 -6.93 36.40
C THR A 97 4.13 -6.97 36.85
N GLY A 98 4.69 -5.81 37.21
CA GLY A 98 6.08 -5.66 37.63
C GLY A 98 7.05 -5.31 36.50
N GLU A 99 6.57 -5.22 35.26
CA GLU A 99 7.32 -4.79 34.08
C GLU A 99 6.64 -3.59 33.41
N LEU A 100 7.35 -2.94 32.50
CA LEU A 100 6.85 -1.78 31.76
C LEU A 100 7.16 -1.94 30.27
N ASN A 101 6.12 -2.02 29.45
CA ASN A 101 6.25 -1.78 28.02
C ASN A 101 6.10 -0.27 27.80
N PRO A 102 7.17 0.45 27.43
CA PRO A 102 7.08 1.89 27.23
C PRO A 102 6.16 2.25 26.05
N LEU A 103 5.95 1.33 25.10
CA LEU A 103 5.08 1.53 23.94
C LEU A 103 3.59 1.42 24.29
N SER A 104 3.22 0.94 25.48
CA SER A 104 1.84 1.04 25.96
C SER A 104 1.45 2.48 26.33
N ILE A 105 2.43 3.38 26.46
CA ILE A 105 2.24 4.80 26.76
C ILE A 105 2.13 5.59 25.45
N LYS A 106 0.99 6.23 25.23
CA LYS A 106 0.71 6.98 23.99
C LYS A 106 1.72 8.10 23.74
N GLU A 107 2.12 8.82 24.79
CA GLU A 107 3.09 9.92 24.70
C GLU A 107 4.47 9.44 24.26
N VAL A 108 4.89 8.24 24.67
CA VAL A 108 6.13 7.63 24.20
C VAL A 108 6.02 7.30 22.72
N ARG A 109 4.95 6.60 22.29
CA ARG A 109 4.74 6.28 20.86
C ARG A 109 4.72 7.53 19.99
N PHE A 110 3.99 8.56 20.43
CA PHE A 110 3.91 9.83 19.70
C PHE A 110 5.29 10.49 19.55
N ALA A 111 6.08 10.51 20.61
CA ALA A 111 7.43 11.08 20.61
C ALA A 111 8.38 10.38 19.62
N LEU A 112 8.16 9.09 19.35
CA LEU A 112 8.98 8.33 18.39
C LEU A 112 8.90 8.87 16.96
N ASN A 113 7.87 9.64 16.59
CA ASN A 113 7.84 10.30 15.28
C ASN A 113 8.98 11.29 15.07
N TYR A 114 9.49 11.92 16.14
CA TYR A 114 10.65 12.82 16.11
C TYR A 114 11.98 12.05 16.09
N LEU A 115 11.98 10.72 16.25
CA LEU A 115 13.18 9.87 16.12
C LEU A 115 13.34 9.21 14.76
N MET A 116 12.30 9.24 13.93
CA MET A 116 12.38 8.72 12.57
C MET A 116 13.03 9.78 11.67
N ASP A 117 14.31 9.57 11.32
CA ASP A 117 15.07 10.46 10.43
C ASP A 117 14.70 10.23 8.97
N ARG A 118 13.55 10.79 8.56
CA ARG A 118 13.00 10.61 7.21
C ARG A 118 13.87 11.26 6.14
N ASP A 119 14.60 12.33 6.47
CA ASP A 119 15.53 12.98 5.54
C ASP A 119 16.76 12.11 5.29
N TYR A 120 17.33 11.50 6.34
CA TYR A 120 18.38 10.50 6.19
C TYR A 120 17.90 9.30 5.37
N ILE A 121 16.72 8.76 5.67
CA ILE A 121 16.16 7.61 4.96
C ILE A 121 15.98 7.91 3.47
N VAL A 122 15.40 9.06 3.12
CA VAL A 122 15.18 9.43 1.72
C VAL A 122 16.49 9.69 0.99
N ASN A 123 17.40 10.47 1.58
CA ASN A 123 18.61 10.93 0.89
C ASN A 123 19.75 9.90 0.92
N GLN A 124 19.93 9.20 2.04
CA GLN A 124 21.08 8.32 2.25
C GLN A 124 20.76 6.86 1.95
N ILE A 125 19.58 6.36 2.35
CA ILE A 125 19.20 4.97 2.10
C ILE A 125 18.60 4.84 0.70
N TYR A 126 17.57 5.62 0.38
CA TYR A 126 16.88 5.54 -0.91
C TYR A 126 17.48 6.41 -2.03
N LYS A 127 18.55 7.18 -1.76
CA LYS A 127 19.24 8.02 -2.76
C LYS A 127 18.31 8.96 -3.55
N GLY A 128 17.25 9.45 -2.92
CA GLY A 128 16.25 10.32 -3.54
C GLY A 128 15.10 9.61 -4.26
N PHE A 129 15.10 8.27 -4.34
CA PHE A 129 14.00 7.47 -4.90
C PHE A 129 12.91 7.14 -3.86
N ALA A 130 12.62 8.09 -2.99
CA ALA A 130 11.58 8.00 -1.99
C ALA A 130 11.12 9.41 -1.59
N SER A 131 10.00 9.49 -0.89
CA SER A 131 9.50 10.72 -0.28
C SER A 131 9.17 10.46 1.19
N PRO A 132 9.44 11.41 2.10
CA PRO A 132 9.14 11.24 3.51
C PRO A 132 7.65 11.00 3.72
N MET A 133 7.31 10.09 4.62
CA MET A 133 5.93 9.73 4.93
C MET A 133 5.75 9.72 6.44
N VAL A 134 4.76 10.47 6.94
CA VAL A 134 4.52 10.64 8.39
C VAL A 134 3.23 9.98 8.88
N THR A 135 2.36 9.61 7.95
CA THR A 135 1.07 8.96 8.20
C THR A 135 0.79 7.98 7.06
N PHE A 136 -0.32 7.26 7.11
CA PHE A 136 -0.72 6.22 6.16
C PHE A 136 -0.97 6.71 4.72
N LEU A 137 -0.86 8.02 4.46
CA LEU A 137 -0.87 8.63 3.13
C LEU A 137 0.45 9.33 2.85
N SER A 138 0.94 9.15 1.63
CA SER A 138 2.03 9.96 1.09
C SER A 138 1.52 11.15 0.32
N THR A 139 2.42 12.09 0.00
CA THR A 139 2.11 13.29 -0.79
C THR A 139 1.62 12.98 -2.21
N TYR A 140 1.80 11.74 -2.68
CA TYR A 140 1.31 11.28 -3.98
C TYR A 140 -0.11 10.71 -3.93
N ASP A 141 -0.65 10.45 -2.73
CA ASP A 141 -1.99 9.92 -2.58
C ASP A 141 -3.04 11.03 -2.78
N PRO A 142 -4.09 10.80 -3.58
CA PRO A 142 -5.09 11.84 -3.89
C PRO A 142 -5.69 12.51 -2.66
N ASP A 143 -5.93 11.76 -1.58
CA ASP A 143 -6.53 12.28 -0.34
C ASP A 143 -5.54 13.00 0.59
N TYR A 144 -4.24 13.04 0.27
CA TYR A 144 -3.27 13.80 1.06
C TYR A 144 -3.61 15.30 1.10
N VAL A 145 -4.18 15.83 0.01
CA VAL A 145 -4.66 17.23 -0.06
C VAL A 145 -5.75 17.55 0.97
N THR A 146 -6.40 16.54 1.53
CA THR A 146 -7.42 16.68 2.57
C THR A 146 -6.81 16.83 3.97
N ILE A 147 -5.55 16.42 4.17
CA ILE A 147 -4.91 16.28 5.49
C ILE A 147 -3.53 16.94 5.62
N TYR A 148 -3.02 17.57 4.56
CA TYR A 148 -1.66 18.14 4.52
C TYR A 148 -1.37 19.15 5.64
N ASP A 149 -2.35 19.94 6.06
CA ASP A 149 -2.23 20.93 7.13
C ASP A 149 -2.14 20.27 8.52
N ILE A 150 -2.82 19.14 8.72
CA ILE A 150 -2.71 18.31 9.93
C ILE A 150 -1.31 17.72 10.01
N VAL A 151 -0.78 17.22 8.89
CA VAL A 151 0.61 16.73 8.81
C VAL A 151 1.60 17.85 9.13
N ALA A 152 1.43 19.02 8.49
CA ALA A 152 2.31 20.16 8.69
C ALA A 152 2.28 20.71 10.13
N LYS A 153 1.14 20.63 10.82
CA LYS A 153 0.95 21.07 12.21
C LYS A 153 1.95 20.44 13.19
N TYR A 154 2.28 19.16 13.00
CA TYR A 154 3.14 18.43 13.94
C TYR A 154 4.63 18.63 13.68
N ASP A 155 5.00 19.03 12.46
CA ASP A 155 6.38 19.28 12.02
C ASP A 155 7.35 18.18 12.48
N PHE A 156 7.02 16.91 12.21
CA PHE A 156 7.83 15.74 12.61
C PHE A 156 9.17 15.64 11.85
N LYS A 157 10.02 16.63 12.07
CA LYS A 157 11.44 16.59 11.73
C LYS A 157 12.18 15.72 12.73
N TYR A 158 13.33 15.21 12.32
CA TYR A 158 14.21 14.49 13.23
C TYR A 158 14.71 15.42 14.34
N ASP A 159 14.21 15.21 15.56
CA ASP A 159 14.59 15.97 16.75
C ASP A 159 14.66 15.03 17.97
N PRO A 160 15.82 14.39 18.19
CA PRO A 160 16.06 13.55 19.36
C PRO A 160 15.92 14.30 20.69
N THR A 161 16.07 15.63 20.71
CA THR A 161 15.96 16.42 21.95
C THR A 161 14.50 16.53 22.37
N ILE A 162 13.60 16.84 21.44
CA ILE A 162 12.15 16.85 21.69
C ILE A 162 11.68 15.45 22.07
N ALA A 163 12.09 14.42 21.32
CA ALA A 163 11.74 13.04 21.62
C ALA A 163 12.19 12.64 23.04
N ALA A 164 13.44 12.94 23.41
CA ALA A 164 13.98 12.69 24.74
C ALA A 164 13.17 13.37 25.83
N ALA A 165 12.85 14.66 25.68
CA ALA A 165 12.07 15.40 26.69
C ALA A 165 10.68 14.78 26.93
N MET A 166 9.99 14.37 25.86
CA MET A 166 8.68 13.75 25.94
C MET A 166 8.75 12.36 26.58
N ILE A 167 9.72 11.54 26.15
CA ILE A 167 9.92 10.18 26.66
C ILE A 167 10.36 10.21 28.12
N ASP A 168 11.32 11.06 28.48
CA ASP A 168 11.82 11.22 29.85
C ASP A 168 10.67 11.59 30.80
N SER A 169 9.81 12.54 30.41
CA SER A 169 8.62 12.92 31.16
C SER A 169 7.63 11.76 31.33
N ALA A 170 7.29 11.09 30.22
CA ALA A 170 6.31 10.00 30.21
C ALA A 170 6.77 8.79 31.05
N LEU A 171 8.04 8.37 30.88
CA LEU A 171 8.62 7.25 31.60
C LEU A 171 8.80 7.53 33.09
N THR A 172 9.23 8.74 33.45
CA THR A 172 9.34 9.15 34.86
C THR A 172 7.96 9.11 35.53
N LYS A 173 6.92 9.61 34.87
CA LYS A 173 5.53 9.54 35.36
C LYS A 173 5.03 8.09 35.51
N ALA A 174 5.48 7.18 34.64
CA ALA A 174 5.20 5.76 34.73
C ALA A 174 6.01 5.04 35.82
N GLY A 175 6.92 5.72 36.52
CA GLY A 175 7.74 5.16 37.60
C GLY A 175 9.05 4.53 37.15
N ALA A 176 9.45 4.73 35.88
CA ALA A 176 10.77 4.35 35.41
C ALA A 176 11.82 5.39 35.84
N VAL A 177 13.07 4.94 35.95
CA VAL A 177 14.20 5.75 36.39
C VAL A 177 15.35 5.62 35.40
N LYS A 178 16.04 6.73 35.12
CA LYS A 178 17.22 6.74 34.26
C LYS A 178 18.47 6.63 35.14
N GLN A 179 19.22 5.55 35.00
CA GLN A 179 20.45 5.28 35.74
C GLN A 179 21.58 5.02 34.74
N GLU A 180 22.70 5.74 34.89
CA GLU A 180 23.87 5.61 34.00
C GLU A 180 23.51 5.76 32.50
N GLY A 181 22.54 6.63 32.20
CA GLY A 181 22.07 6.86 30.82
C GLY A 181 21.14 5.78 30.26
N LYS A 182 20.76 4.76 31.04
CA LYS A 182 19.80 3.72 30.65
C LYS A 182 18.51 3.77 31.47
N TRP A 183 17.40 3.37 30.85
CA TRP A 183 16.08 3.31 31.49
C TRP A 183 15.87 2.01 32.24
N TYR A 184 15.37 2.11 33.47
CA TYR A 184 15.04 0.99 34.34
C TYR A 184 13.61 1.13 34.88
N TYR A 185 12.93 0.00 35.08
CA TYR A 185 11.67 -0.11 35.80
C TYR A 185 11.73 -1.31 36.75
N GLY A 186 11.36 -1.12 38.01
CA GLY A 186 11.44 -2.19 39.01
C GLY A 186 12.85 -2.79 39.19
N GLY A 187 13.90 -2.01 38.93
CA GLY A 187 15.31 -2.47 38.99
C GLY A 187 15.80 -3.25 37.77
N LYS A 188 14.96 -3.47 36.76
CA LYS A 188 15.32 -4.13 35.49
C LYS A 188 15.44 -3.09 34.36
N PRO A 189 16.39 -3.26 33.41
CA PRO A 189 16.47 -2.37 32.25
C PRO A 189 15.23 -2.52 31.36
N ILE A 190 14.71 -1.41 30.84
CA ILE A 190 13.65 -1.43 29.83
C ILE A 190 14.26 -1.90 28.51
N THR A 191 13.88 -3.11 28.09
CA THR A 191 14.40 -3.78 26.89
C THR A 191 13.31 -3.86 25.81
N LEU A 192 13.65 -3.42 24.60
CA LEU A 192 12.77 -3.44 23.43
C LEU A 192 13.22 -4.53 22.45
N ASN A 193 12.38 -5.52 22.21
CA ASN A 193 12.59 -6.50 21.14
C ASN A 193 12.23 -5.86 19.80
N PHE A 194 13.22 -5.58 18.96
CA PHE A 194 13.01 -4.93 17.66
C PHE A 194 13.34 -5.92 16.55
N ILE A 195 12.30 -6.44 15.90
CA ILE A 195 12.43 -7.29 14.73
C ILE A 195 12.75 -6.42 13.50
N ILE A 196 13.90 -6.65 12.89
CA ILE A 196 14.41 -5.88 11.76
C ILE A 196 14.50 -6.80 10.53
N ARG A 197 13.74 -6.46 9.49
CA ARG A 197 13.78 -7.14 8.18
C ARG A 197 15.11 -6.93 7.47
N ILE A 198 15.63 -7.98 6.84
CA ILE A 198 17.01 -8.01 6.31
C ILE A 198 17.12 -8.05 4.79
N GLU A 199 16.01 -8.23 4.07
CA GLU A 199 16.03 -8.45 2.63
C GLU A 199 16.13 -7.16 1.80
N ASP A 200 15.90 -6.01 2.41
CA ASP A 200 15.82 -4.71 1.75
C ASP A 200 16.23 -3.57 2.71
N GLU A 201 16.01 -2.33 2.26
CA GLU A 201 16.38 -1.09 2.93
C GLU A 201 15.82 -0.96 4.37
N ARG A 202 14.82 -1.78 4.73
CA ARG A 202 14.31 -1.86 6.11
C ARG A 202 15.38 -2.25 7.13
N ARG A 203 16.44 -2.93 6.72
CA ARG A 203 17.57 -3.22 7.61
C ARG A 203 18.24 -1.94 8.07
N GLU A 204 18.61 -1.08 7.12
CA GLU A 204 19.30 0.19 7.39
C GLU A 204 18.39 1.16 8.15
N ILE A 205 17.09 1.18 7.81
CA ILE A 205 16.08 1.97 8.54
C ILE A 205 15.96 1.48 9.99
N GLY A 206 15.83 0.16 10.19
CA GLY A 206 15.74 -0.44 11.53
C GLY A 206 17.00 -0.20 12.35
N ASP A 207 18.18 -0.30 11.74
CA ASP A 207 19.46 -0.06 12.41
C ASP A 207 19.63 1.39 12.87
N ALA A 208 19.23 2.35 12.02
CA ALA A 208 19.24 3.77 12.36
C ALA A 208 18.24 4.09 13.48
N PHE A 209 17.00 3.57 13.38
CA PHE A 209 15.97 3.81 14.39
C PHE A 209 16.32 3.16 15.74
N ALA A 210 16.89 1.95 15.73
CA ALA A 210 17.38 1.27 16.92
C ALA A 210 18.51 2.07 17.60
N ALA A 211 19.44 2.64 16.82
CA ALA A 211 20.51 3.48 17.36
C ALA A 211 19.94 4.75 18.03
N SER A 212 18.93 5.37 17.43
CA SER A 212 18.22 6.51 18.03
C SER A 212 17.57 6.14 19.36
N LEU A 213 16.86 5.00 19.44
CA LEU A 213 16.29 4.49 20.69
C LEU A 213 17.35 4.21 21.76
N GLU A 214 18.46 3.56 21.39
CA GLU A 214 19.57 3.26 22.29
C GLU A 214 20.22 4.53 22.86
N SER A 215 20.34 5.58 22.04
CA SER A 215 20.87 6.89 22.43
C SER A 215 20.01 7.61 23.48
N LEU A 216 18.70 7.32 23.50
CA LEU A 216 17.77 7.86 24.51
C LEU A 216 17.74 7.04 25.81
N GLY A 217 18.49 5.94 25.85
CA GLY A 217 18.68 5.12 27.05
C GLY A 217 17.86 3.84 27.07
N PHE A 218 17.14 3.48 25.99
CA PHE A 218 16.56 2.15 25.90
C PHE A 218 17.66 1.10 25.72
N THR A 219 17.38 -0.12 26.18
CA THR A 219 18.12 -1.31 25.74
C THR A 219 17.36 -1.90 24.57
N VAL A 220 18.00 -2.08 23.42
CA VAL A 220 17.34 -2.64 22.23
C VAL A 220 17.93 -3.99 21.92
N ASN A 221 17.08 -5.01 21.93
CA ASN A 221 17.40 -6.34 21.43
C ASN A 221 17.05 -6.37 19.93
N ARG A 222 18.05 -6.11 19.08
CA ARG A 222 17.90 -6.12 17.62
C ARG A 222 17.81 -7.57 17.12
N GLN A 223 16.65 -7.96 16.60
CA GLN A 223 16.38 -9.29 16.08
C GLN A 223 16.29 -9.25 14.54
N TYR A 224 17.37 -9.61 13.87
CA TYR A 224 17.43 -9.62 12.41
C TYR A 224 16.75 -10.86 11.83
N MET A 225 15.69 -10.67 11.04
CA MET A 225 14.86 -11.79 10.55
C MET A 225 14.44 -11.60 9.08
N PRO A 226 14.41 -12.66 8.25
CA PRO A 226 13.75 -12.64 6.95
C PRO A 226 12.21 -12.75 7.08
N PHE A 227 11.49 -12.54 5.97
CA PHE A 227 10.02 -12.57 5.85
C PHE A 227 9.42 -13.77 6.56
N GLY A 228 9.82 -14.98 6.16
CA GLY A 228 9.22 -16.23 6.64
C GLY A 228 9.40 -16.46 8.14
N GLN A 229 10.39 -15.83 8.78
CA GLN A 229 10.59 -15.90 10.23
C GLN A 229 9.84 -14.79 10.97
N ALA A 230 9.86 -13.57 10.44
CA ALA A 230 9.26 -12.42 11.11
C ALA A 230 7.73 -12.48 11.15
N ILE A 231 7.10 -12.88 10.04
CA ILE A 231 5.63 -12.85 9.89
C ILE A 231 4.90 -13.70 10.96
N PRO A 232 5.29 -14.97 11.20
CA PRO A 232 4.63 -15.78 12.23
C PRO A 232 4.78 -15.23 13.66
N ILE A 233 5.82 -14.44 13.92
CA ILE A 233 6.02 -13.83 15.24
C ILE A 233 5.15 -12.58 15.37
N VAL A 234 5.27 -11.64 14.43
CA VAL A 234 4.58 -10.33 14.54
C VAL A 234 3.07 -10.46 14.42
N TYR A 235 2.60 -11.23 13.43
CA TYR A 235 1.18 -11.38 13.13
C TYR A 235 0.58 -12.69 13.65
N GLY A 236 1.40 -13.62 14.11
CA GLY A 236 0.97 -14.95 14.56
C GLY A 236 1.10 -15.20 16.06
N THR A 237 1.50 -14.21 16.87
CA THR A 237 1.54 -14.32 18.34
C THR A 237 0.69 -13.23 19.01
N ASP A 238 0.24 -13.47 20.25
CA ASP A 238 -0.48 -12.46 21.02
C ASP A 238 0.46 -11.30 21.34
N PRO A 239 0.13 -10.05 20.95
CA PRO A 239 0.96 -8.89 21.29
C PRO A 239 1.27 -8.75 22.77
N LYS A 240 0.42 -9.26 23.67
CA LYS A 240 0.64 -9.22 25.12
C LYS A 240 1.78 -10.12 25.62
N ASP A 241 2.22 -11.09 24.80
CA ASP A 241 3.38 -11.94 25.10
C ASP A 241 4.71 -11.20 24.90
N LEU A 242 4.68 -10.02 24.25
CA LEU A 242 5.84 -9.14 24.04
C LEU A 242 7.05 -9.81 23.37
N GLU A 243 6.82 -10.85 22.56
CA GLU A 243 7.85 -11.46 21.70
C GLU A 243 8.48 -10.43 20.74
N TRP A 244 7.73 -9.38 20.42
CA TRP A 244 8.16 -8.22 19.67
C TRP A 244 7.60 -6.93 20.28
N HIS A 245 8.38 -5.85 20.22
CA HIS A 245 7.96 -4.50 20.59
C HIS A 245 7.86 -3.60 19.36
N LEU A 246 8.79 -3.77 18.43
CA LEU A 246 8.85 -3.01 17.17
C LEU A 246 9.12 -3.96 16.01
N TYR A 247 8.60 -3.64 14.83
CA TYR A 247 8.87 -4.38 13.61
C TYR A 247 8.94 -3.45 12.40
N THR A 248 9.93 -3.63 11.51
CA THR A 248 10.02 -2.89 10.24
C THR A 248 9.06 -3.46 9.19
N GLU A 249 7.93 -2.78 8.99
CA GLU A 249 6.91 -3.15 8.02
C GLU A 249 7.25 -2.64 6.62
N GLY A 250 6.75 -3.35 5.60
CA GLY A 250 6.85 -2.96 4.21
C GLY A 250 5.59 -3.34 3.47
N TRP A 251 4.99 -2.39 2.77
CA TRP A 251 3.71 -2.54 2.09
C TRP A 251 3.81 -2.16 0.62
N GLY A 252 3.01 -2.83 -0.22
CA GLY A 252 2.82 -2.45 -1.61
C GLY A 252 1.41 -1.94 -1.84
N LYS A 253 1.26 -0.76 -2.41
CA LYS A 253 -0.03 -0.27 -2.90
C LYS A 253 -0.54 -1.22 -3.98
N SER A 254 -1.86 -1.37 -4.02
CA SER A 254 -2.55 -2.25 -4.98
C SER A 254 -3.34 -1.47 -6.04
N VAL A 255 -3.70 -0.22 -5.75
CA VAL A 255 -4.34 0.72 -6.68
C VAL A 255 -4.05 2.16 -6.25
N VAL A 256 -4.19 3.11 -7.18
CA VAL A 256 -4.46 4.50 -6.80
C VAL A 256 -5.96 4.64 -6.46
N ASP A 257 -6.29 5.16 -5.27
CA ASP A 257 -7.67 5.45 -4.88
C ASP A 257 -7.89 6.96 -4.73
N LYS A 258 -8.89 7.47 -5.45
CA LYS A 258 -9.27 8.88 -5.36
C LYS A 258 -9.92 9.24 -4.03
N TYR A 259 -10.68 8.29 -3.47
CA TYR A 259 -11.44 8.48 -2.24
C TYR A 259 -11.08 7.31 -1.33
N ASP A 260 -9.99 7.46 -0.59
CA ASP A 260 -9.52 6.43 0.31
C ASP A 260 -10.60 6.11 1.36
N VAL A 261 -10.89 4.82 1.45
CA VAL A 261 -11.75 4.23 2.47
C VAL A 261 -11.07 3.04 3.13
N ALA A 262 -10.07 2.44 2.50
CA ALA A 262 -9.43 1.22 2.98
C ALA A 262 -8.20 1.52 3.83
N THR A 263 -7.32 2.40 3.36
CA THR A 263 -6.01 2.66 3.97
C THR A 263 -6.15 3.28 5.36
N ILE A 264 -7.04 4.26 5.51
CA ILE A 264 -7.36 4.86 6.82
C ILE A 264 -7.85 3.84 7.85
N ASN A 265 -8.60 2.83 7.40
CA ASN A 265 -9.13 1.78 8.27
C ASN A 265 -8.07 0.73 8.56
N GLN A 266 -7.35 0.28 7.54
CA GLN A 266 -6.28 -0.70 7.64
C GLN A 266 -5.20 -0.26 8.63
N PHE A 267 -4.75 0.99 8.54
CA PHE A 267 -3.61 1.44 9.33
C PHE A 267 -3.99 2.20 10.61
N GLY A 268 -5.28 2.40 10.86
CA GLY A 268 -5.74 3.29 11.91
C GLY A 268 -6.90 2.78 12.76
N CYS A 269 -7.67 1.81 12.29
CA CYS A 269 -8.95 1.45 12.91
C CYS A 269 -8.97 -0.04 13.32
N PRO A 270 -9.03 -0.35 14.64
CA PRO A 270 -9.09 -1.72 15.16
C PRO A 270 -10.12 -2.64 14.48
N TRP A 271 -11.31 -2.13 14.14
CA TRP A 271 -12.38 -2.92 13.53
C TRP A 271 -12.00 -3.51 12.16
N TYR A 272 -10.94 -3.03 11.51
CA TYR A 272 -10.53 -3.51 10.19
C TYR A 272 -9.61 -4.75 10.26
N GLY A 273 -9.04 -5.07 11.44
CA GLY A 273 -8.23 -6.29 11.62
C GLY A 273 -6.72 -6.14 11.37
N TRP A 274 -6.21 -4.92 11.18
CA TRP A 274 -4.79 -4.66 10.90
C TRP A 274 -4.09 -3.80 11.97
N MET A 275 -4.68 -3.74 13.17
CA MET A 275 -4.08 -3.15 14.37
C MET A 275 -3.63 -4.27 15.32
N PRO A 276 -2.58 -4.07 16.15
CA PRO A 276 -2.04 -5.13 17.02
C PRO A 276 -3.13 -5.87 17.78
N GLY A 277 -3.14 -7.19 17.64
CA GLY A 277 -4.21 -8.09 18.06
C GLY A 277 -4.93 -8.74 16.87
N TRP A 278 -4.90 -8.07 15.71
CA TRP A 278 -5.22 -8.60 14.39
C TRP A 278 -6.64 -9.20 14.26
N GLN A 279 -7.52 -8.92 15.23
CA GLN A 279 -8.80 -9.62 15.43
C GLN A 279 -8.68 -11.15 15.58
N GLU A 280 -7.49 -11.63 15.92
CA GLU A 280 -7.29 -13.05 16.19
C GLU A 280 -7.95 -13.44 17.51
N ALA A 281 -8.64 -14.58 17.51
CA ALA A 281 -9.44 -14.99 18.65
C ALA A 281 -8.54 -15.35 19.84
N GLY A 282 -8.78 -14.71 20.98
CA GLY A 282 -8.02 -14.94 22.22
C GLY A 282 -6.81 -14.04 22.40
N TYR A 283 -6.41 -13.26 21.38
CA TYR A 283 -5.31 -12.30 21.52
C TYR A 283 -5.78 -11.03 22.22
N TRP A 284 -4.86 -10.35 22.90
CA TRP A 284 -5.08 -8.97 23.30
C TRP A 284 -5.29 -8.08 22.08
N GLN A 285 -6.29 -7.20 22.14
CA GLN A 285 -6.63 -6.28 21.07
C GLN A 285 -6.29 -4.85 21.44
N TYR A 286 -5.62 -4.14 20.53
CA TYR A 286 -5.59 -2.68 20.57
C TYR A 286 -6.99 -2.17 20.22
N GLU A 287 -7.60 -1.38 21.11
CA GLU A 287 -8.96 -0.89 20.97
C GLU A 287 -9.03 0.63 20.93
N ASN A 288 -9.91 1.17 20.07
CA ASN A 288 -10.22 2.59 20.00
C ASN A 288 -11.59 2.79 19.34
N SER A 289 -12.64 2.81 20.16
CA SER A 289 -14.04 2.86 19.68
C SER A 289 -14.37 4.10 18.84
N THR A 290 -13.70 5.23 19.09
CA THR A 290 -13.90 6.45 18.31
C THR A 290 -13.28 6.34 16.93
N LEU A 291 -12.06 5.77 16.81
CA LEU A 291 -11.47 5.48 15.50
C LEU A 291 -12.29 4.45 14.74
N ASP A 292 -12.86 3.46 15.44
CA ASP A 292 -13.75 2.49 14.82
C ASP A 292 -15.03 3.12 14.27
N GLU A 293 -15.68 3.98 15.05
CA GLU A 293 -16.87 4.70 14.60
C GLU A 293 -16.57 5.57 13.37
N LEU A 294 -15.51 6.38 13.43
CA LEU A 294 -15.12 7.25 12.31
C LEU A 294 -14.77 6.43 11.07
N GLY A 295 -13.95 5.40 11.25
CA GLY A 295 -13.50 4.52 10.19
C GLY A 295 -14.64 3.78 9.51
N GLN A 296 -15.54 3.19 10.28
CA GLN A 296 -16.74 2.52 9.75
C GLN A 296 -17.68 3.50 9.04
N ARG A 297 -17.82 4.74 9.54
CA ARG A 297 -18.62 5.75 8.86
C ARG A 297 -18.04 6.11 7.49
N ILE A 298 -16.72 6.28 7.40
CA ILE A 298 -16.02 6.53 6.14
C ILE A 298 -16.19 5.33 5.19
N PHE A 299 -15.94 4.11 5.69
CA PHE A 299 -15.99 2.88 4.90
C PHE A 299 -17.39 2.59 4.33
N LYS A 300 -18.42 2.77 5.15
CA LYS A 300 -19.83 2.52 4.77
C LYS A 300 -20.45 3.67 3.97
N GLY A 301 -19.75 4.79 3.79
CA GLY A 301 -20.31 5.98 3.15
C GLY A 301 -21.38 6.69 3.99
N ASN A 302 -21.32 6.58 5.32
CA ASN A 302 -22.30 7.17 6.26
C ASN A 302 -21.98 8.65 6.56
N PHE A 303 -22.04 9.45 5.51
CA PHE A 303 -21.91 10.90 5.51
C PHE A 303 -22.80 11.49 4.41
N THR A 304 -23.14 12.76 4.56
CA THR A 304 -24.13 13.43 3.70
C THR A 304 -23.51 14.34 2.65
N SER A 305 -22.24 14.69 2.80
CA SER A 305 -21.54 15.55 1.85
C SER A 305 -20.05 15.26 1.81
N LYS A 306 -19.35 15.85 0.82
CA LYS A 306 -17.90 15.78 0.75
C LYS A 306 -17.27 16.45 1.97
N GLU A 307 -17.82 17.57 2.41
CA GLU A 307 -17.33 18.33 3.57
C GLU A 307 -17.43 17.50 4.85
N GLU A 308 -18.53 16.78 5.05
CA GLU A 308 -18.68 15.85 6.18
C GLU A 308 -17.70 14.69 6.07
N ARG A 309 -17.53 14.10 4.88
CA ARG A 309 -16.55 13.04 4.63
C ARG A 309 -15.13 13.51 4.96
N ASP A 310 -14.74 14.67 4.47
CA ASP A 310 -13.42 15.26 4.72
C ASP A 310 -13.24 15.56 6.21
N ALA A 311 -14.25 16.08 6.91
CA ALA A 311 -14.19 16.32 8.35
C ALA A 311 -13.98 15.03 9.15
N LEU A 312 -14.70 13.96 8.81
CA LEU A 312 -14.50 12.64 9.42
C LEU A 312 -13.08 12.12 9.16
N TYR A 313 -12.65 12.18 7.90
CA TYR A 313 -11.35 11.70 7.46
C TYR A 313 -10.19 12.45 8.13
N ARG A 314 -10.30 13.78 8.24
CA ARG A 314 -9.36 14.65 8.94
C ARG A 314 -9.27 14.31 10.42
N ARG A 315 -10.42 14.17 11.10
CA ARG A 315 -10.47 13.81 12.53
C ARG A 315 -9.85 12.44 12.79
N ALA A 316 -10.19 11.44 11.99
CA ALA A 316 -9.59 10.11 12.07
C ALA A 316 -8.08 10.16 11.83
N THR A 317 -7.62 10.88 10.79
CA THR A 317 -6.20 11.04 10.48
C THR A 317 -5.42 11.67 11.63
N GLU A 318 -5.93 12.75 12.23
CA GLU A 318 -5.27 13.38 13.37
C GLU A 318 -5.19 12.45 14.57
N MET A 319 -6.25 11.68 14.85
CA MET A 319 -6.25 10.68 15.91
C MET A 319 -5.25 9.55 15.64
N ILE A 320 -5.16 9.04 14.41
CA ILE A 320 -4.21 7.99 14.02
C ILE A 320 -2.77 8.47 14.23
N ILE A 321 -2.46 9.70 13.81
CA ILE A 321 -1.17 10.35 14.07
C ILE A 321 -0.92 10.41 15.58
N GLN A 322 -1.89 10.85 16.38
CA GLN A 322 -1.73 10.95 17.83
C GLN A 322 -1.56 9.59 18.52
N GLU A 323 -2.25 8.55 18.06
CA GLU A 323 -2.12 7.19 18.60
C GLU A 323 -0.79 6.53 18.24
N SER A 324 -0.20 6.89 17.09
CA SER A 324 1.15 6.51 16.67
C SER A 324 1.44 5.01 16.81
N VAL A 325 0.49 4.15 16.45
CA VAL A 325 0.72 2.69 16.45
C VAL A 325 1.73 2.30 15.37
N ARG A 326 1.90 3.12 14.33
CA ARG A 326 2.94 3.01 13.31
C ARG A 326 3.71 4.30 13.19
N ILE A 327 5.03 4.20 13.09
CA ILE A 327 5.93 5.31 12.78
C ILE A 327 6.33 5.20 11.32
N TRP A 328 5.62 5.93 10.47
CA TRP A 328 5.87 5.92 9.02
C TRP A 328 7.25 6.49 8.70
N ALA A 329 7.94 5.90 7.75
CA ALA A 329 9.27 6.34 7.33
C ALA A 329 9.23 7.02 5.95
N ALA A 330 8.79 6.28 4.93
CA ALA A 330 8.83 6.74 3.56
C ALA A 330 7.81 6.03 2.66
N THR A 331 7.41 6.72 1.60
CA THR A 331 6.91 6.06 0.39
C THR A 331 8.07 5.92 -0.59
N ARG A 332 8.23 4.72 -1.16
CA ARG A 332 9.27 4.42 -2.15
C ARG A 332 8.73 4.73 -3.54
N LEU A 333 9.54 5.42 -4.35
CA LEU A 333 9.31 5.53 -5.78
C LEU A 333 9.88 4.27 -6.41
N GLU A 334 9.06 3.22 -6.53
CA GLU A 334 9.47 1.97 -7.14
C GLU A 334 9.78 2.20 -8.63
N ILE A 335 10.86 1.56 -9.08
CA ILE A 335 11.45 1.76 -10.40
C ILE A 335 11.40 0.43 -11.14
N HIS A 336 10.55 0.34 -12.14
CA HIS A 336 10.30 -0.87 -12.90
C HIS A 336 10.95 -0.76 -14.28
N PRO A 337 11.98 -1.55 -14.60
CA PRO A 337 12.61 -1.52 -15.90
C PRO A 337 11.90 -2.46 -16.89
N ALA A 338 11.80 -2.03 -18.14
CA ALA A 338 11.37 -2.88 -19.25
C ALA A 338 12.26 -2.66 -20.48
N ARG A 339 12.50 -3.71 -21.26
CA ARG A 339 13.17 -3.57 -22.55
C ARG A 339 12.32 -2.71 -23.48
N ILE A 340 12.95 -1.89 -24.34
CA ILE A 340 12.23 -1.00 -25.27
C ILE A 340 11.32 -1.74 -26.27
N GLU A 341 11.58 -3.02 -26.51
CA GLU A 341 10.78 -3.91 -27.35
C GLU A 341 9.40 -4.21 -26.73
N VAL A 342 9.28 -4.11 -25.40
CA VAL A 342 8.04 -4.35 -24.67
C VAL A 342 7.06 -3.19 -24.90
N LYS A 343 5.86 -3.52 -25.38
CA LYS A 343 4.77 -2.59 -25.67
C LYS A 343 3.54 -2.94 -24.84
N GLY A 344 2.55 -2.05 -24.82
CA GLY A 344 1.30 -2.25 -24.06
C GLY A 344 1.45 -2.15 -22.55
N ILE A 345 2.51 -1.47 -22.08
CA ILE A 345 2.70 -1.17 -20.65
C ILE A 345 1.76 -0.04 -20.22
N THR A 346 0.99 -0.29 -19.17
CA THR A 346 0.23 0.73 -18.44
C THR A 346 0.98 1.11 -17.16
N ASN A 347 1.58 2.30 -17.12
CA ASN A 347 2.23 2.79 -15.90
C ASN A 347 1.18 3.40 -14.95
N ASP A 348 0.61 2.58 -14.08
CA ASP A 348 -0.36 3.00 -13.06
C ASP A 348 0.29 3.96 -12.06
N LEU A 349 -0.35 5.10 -11.77
CA LEU A 349 0.24 6.15 -10.92
C LEU A 349 0.39 5.73 -9.45
N GLY A 350 -0.29 4.67 -9.01
CA GLY A 350 -0.20 4.15 -7.65
C GLY A 350 0.60 2.85 -7.54
N THR A 351 0.75 2.08 -8.62
CA THR A 351 1.30 0.70 -8.59
C THR A 351 2.32 0.38 -9.68
N GLY A 352 2.62 1.32 -10.57
CA GLY A 352 3.59 1.15 -11.63
C GLY A 352 3.15 0.04 -12.59
N LEU A 353 4.00 -0.97 -12.73
CA LEU A 353 3.74 -2.10 -13.64
C LEU A 353 2.88 -3.22 -13.02
N ARG A 354 2.54 -3.12 -11.74
CA ARG A 354 1.80 -4.16 -10.99
C ARG A 354 0.29 -4.17 -11.27
N SER A 355 -0.21 -3.20 -12.03
CA SER A 355 -1.62 -3.12 -12.42
C SER A 355 -2.05 -4.32 -13.28
N PRO A 356 -3.27 -4.87 -13.10
CA PRO A 356 -3.83 -5.91 -13.95
C PRO A 356 -3.92 -5.52 -15.43
N MET A 357 -3.89 -4.22 -15.74
CA MET A 357 -3.86 -3.72 -17.12
C MET A 357 -2.55 -4.08 -17.81
N THR A 358 -1.41 -3.93 -17.12
CA THR A 358 -0.08 -4.20 -17.70
C THR A 358 0.07 -5.65 -18.14
N VAL A 359 -0.23 -6.60 -17.25
CA VAL A 359 -0.10 -8.03 -17.58
C VAL A 359 -1.04 -8.47 -18.71
N ARG A 360 -2.18 -7.80 -18.91
CA ARG A 360 -3.13 -8.12 -19.99
C ARG A 360 -2.75 -7.48 -21.32
N GLU A 361 -2.16 -6.29 -21.29
CA GLU A 361 -1.90 -5.50 -22.50
C GLU A 361 -0.46 -5.64 -22.99
N VAL A 362 0.45 -6.19 -22.18
CA VAL A 362 1.87 -6.31 -22.54
C VAL A 362 2.07 -7.25 -23.73
N TYR A 363 2.94 -6.86 -24.66
CA TYR A 363 3.39 -7.69 -25.78
C TYR A 363 4.76 -7.26 -26.32
N ILE A 364 5.40 -8.16 -27.07
CA ILE A 364 6.57 -7.84 -27.89
C ILE A 364 6.23 -8.19 -29.34
N PRO A 365 6.35 -7.25 -30.31
CA PRO A 365 6.05 -7.53 -31.71
C PRO A 365 6.79 -8.78 -32.23
N GLY A 366 6.04 -9.72 -32.80
CA GLY A 366 6.59 -10.96 -33.36
C GLY A 366 6.94 -12.04 -32.35
N LYS A 367 6.61 -11.89 -31.06
CA LYS A 367 6.75 -12.92 -30.02
C LYS A 367 5.38 -13.31 -29.45
N THR A 368 5.26 -14.57 -29.05
CA THR A 368 4.08 -15.13 -28.36
C THR A 368 4.26 -15.18 -26.84
N GLU A 369 5.47 -14.91 -26.35
CA GLU A 369 5.85 -14.98 -24.94
C GLU A 369 6.43 -13.66 -24.45
N VAL A 370 6.09 -13.29 -23.22
CA VAL A 370 6.72 -12.21 -22.45
C VAL A 370 7.18 -12.76 -21.10
N LYS A 371 8.44 -12.51 -20.75
CA LYS A 371 9.07 -12.99 -19.51
C LYS A 371 9.05 -11.88 -18.46
N VAL A 372 8.39 -12.13 -17.33
CA VAL A 372 8.20 -11.18 -16.24
C VAL A 372 9.12 -11.54 -15.09
N GLY A 373 10.05 -10.66 -14.73
CA GLY A 373 10.88 -10.83 -13.53
C GLY A 373 10.17 -10.34 -12.27
N HIS A 374 10.28 -11.11 -11.20
CA HIS A 374 9.73 -10.78 -9.87
C HIS A 374 10.72 -11.20 -8.78
N LEU A 375 10.74 -10.53 -7.63
CA LEU A 375 11.62 -10.93 -6.50
C LEU A 375 11.33 -12.37 -6.03
N TRP A 376 10.07 -12.78 -6.02
CA TRP A 376 9.61 -14.11 -5.67
C TRP A 376 8.46 -14.51 -6.60
N VAL A 377 8.37 -15.80 -6.92
CA VAL A 377 7.17 -16.43 -7.50
C VAL A 377 6.47 -17.33 -6.49
N TRP A 378 7.14 -17.60 -5.36
CA TRP A 378 6.63 -18.33 -4.22
C TRP A 378 7.61 -18.15 -3.05
N THR A 379 7.08 -18.12 -1.83
CA THR A 379 7.81 -18.23 -0.57
C THR A 379 7.11 -19.27 0.31
N GLU A 380 7.77 -19.79 1.35
CA GLU A 380 7.15 -20.75 2.27
C GLU A 380 5.87 -20.20 2.95
N ALA A 381 5.76 -18.88 3.06
CA ALA A 381 4.59 -18.19 3.59
C ALA A 381 3.56 -17.78 2.51
N SER A 382 3.87 -17.96 1.22
CA SER A 382 2.94 -17.65 0.12
C SER A 382 1.95 -18.79 -0.07
N VAL A 383 0.77 -18.64 0.52
CA VAL A 383 -0.33 -19.59 0.36
C VAL A 383 -1.10 -19.24 -0.92
N TRP A 384 -1.02 -20.11 -1.92
CA TRP A 384 -1.79 -20.01 -3.16
C TRP A 384 -3.23 -20.48 -2.98
N ASN A 385 -3.96 -19.82 -2.08
CA ASN A 385 -5.37 -20.09 -1.82
C ASN A 385 -6.19 -18.83 -2.15
N PRO A 386 -7.04 -18.85 -3.18
CA PRO A 386 -7.88 -17.69 -3.50
C PRO A 386 -9.01 -17.49 -2.48
N ILE A 387 -9.29 -18.48 -1.61
CA ILE A 387 -10.25 -18.33 -0.51
C ILE A 387 -9.61 -17.47 0.57
N ALA A 388 -10.27 -16.35 0.88
CA ALA A 388 -9.79 -15.25 1.75
C ALA A 388 -8.70 -14.35 1.17
N GLY A 389 -8.15 -14.67 -0.02
CA GLY A 389 -7.25 -13.79 -0.77
C GLY A 389 -5.76 -14.06 -0.51
N HIS A 390 -4.92 -13.14 -0.96
CA HIS A 390 -3.46 -13.19 -0.82
C HIS A 390 -2.98 -12.04 0.06
N ASP A 391 -2.12 -12.32 1.03
CA ASP A 391 -1.57 -11.34 1.97
C ASP A 391 -0.16 -10.85 1.61
N ASP A 392 0.35 -11.30 0.46
CA ASP A 392 1.67 -10.92 -0.05
C ASP A 392 1.59 -10.43 -1.50
N VAL A 393 2.43 -9.46 -1.85
CA VAL A 393 2.48 -8.87 -3.20
C VAL A 393 2.96 -9.86 -4.25
N TYR A 394 3.77 -10.84 -3.86
CA TYR A 394 4.30 -11.85 -4.78
C TYR A 394 3.14 -12.66 -5.37
N SER A 395 2.28 -13.20 -4.52
CA SER A 395 1.08 -13.95 -4.91
C SER A 395 0.03 -13.04 -5.57
N SER A 396 -0.20 -11.84 -5.01
CA SER A 396 -1.23 -10.90 -5.51
C SER A 396 -0.97 -10.43 -6.94
N ASP A 397 0.28 -10.11 -7.30
CA ASP A 397 0.64 -9.59 -8.62
C ASP A 397 0.42 -10.64 -9.73
N MET A 398 0.74 -11.90 -9.44
CA MET A 398 0.48 -13.01 -10.35
C MET A 398 -1.01 -13.38 -10.39
N TRP A 399 -1.70 -13.35 -9.25
CA TRP A 399 -3.14 -13.58 -9.19
C TRP A 399 -3.92 -12.58 -10.06
N ALA A 400 -3.47 -11.31 -10.08
CA ALA A 400 -4.05 -10.28 -10.93
C ALA A 400 -3.98 -10.60 -12.43
N ALA A 401 -3.08 -11.50 -12.87
CA ALA A 401 -3.00 -11.96 -14.26
C ALA A 401 -3.98 -13.08 -14.61
N VAL A 402 -4.49 -13.84 -13.63
CA VAL A 402 -5.34 -15.03 -13.84
C VAL A 402 -6.76 -14.88 -13.29
N HIS A 403 -7.05 -13.78 -12.59
CA HIS A 403 -8.38 -13.44 -12.08
C HIS A 403 -8.82 -12.06 -12.56
N ASP A 404 -10.12 -11.92 -12.85
CA ASP A 404 -10.71 -10.65 -13.25
C ASP A 404 -11.58 -10.05 -12.14
N PRO A 405 -11.32 -8.81 -11.71
CA PRO A 405 -12.20 -8.12 -10.79
C PRO A 405 -13.49 -7.68 -11.51
N PHE A 406 -14.58 -7.50 -10.76
CA PHE A 406 -15.84 -6.96 -11.30
C PHE A 406 -15.68 -5.50 -11.76
N VAL A 407 -15.06 -4.69 -10.89
CA VAL A 407 -14.70 -3.28 -11.08
C VAL A 407 -13.24 -3.09 -10.74
N TRP A 408 -12.60 -2.08 -11.34
CA TRP A 408 -11.22 -1.72 -11.04
C TRP A 408 -11.08 -0.23 -10.74
N ARG A 409 -9.88 0.24 -10.38
CA ARG A 409 -9.58 1.66 -10.27
C ARG A 409 -8.86 2.14 -11.52
N HIS A 410 -9.29 3.29 -12.04
CA HIS A 410 -8.65 3.86 -13.21
C HIS A 410 -7.19 4.23 -12.88
N PRO A 411 -6.21 3.76 -13.66
CA PRO A 411 -4.78 3.81 -13.30
C PRO A 411 -4.20 5.22 -13.14
N PHE A 412 -4.90 6.23 -13.68
CA PHE A 412 -4.45 7.63 -13.67
C PHE A 412 -5.30 8.57 -12.82
N ASN A 413 -6.49 8.16 -12.36
CA ASN A 413 -7.39 9.07 -11.64
C ASN A 413 -8.06 8.45 -10.41
N GLY A 414 -7.85 7.16 -10.15
CA GLY A 414 -8.31 6.43 -8.98
C GLY A 414 -9.83 6.25 -8.84
N LYS A 415 -10.62 6.66 -9.84
CA LYS A 415 -12.07 6.43 -9.83
C LYS A 415 -12.38 4.97 -10.16
N PRO A 416 -13.44 4.39 -9.59
CA PRO A 416 -13.96 3.10 -10.03
C PRO A 416 -14.31 3.11 -11.52
N ILE A 417 -13.93 2.04 -12.22
CA ILE A 417 -14.28 1.76 -13.62
C ILE A 417 -14.85 0.34 -13.75
N PRO A 418 -15.80 0.11 -14.67
CA PRO A 418 -16.17 -1.23 -15.12
C PRO A 418 -14.95 -2.03 -15.54
N PHE A 419 -14.91 -3.33 -15.20
CA PHE A 419 -13.89 -4.24 -15.69
C PHE A 419 -14.53 -5.45 -16.39
N ARG A 420 -15.24 -6.31 -15.65
CA ARG A 420 -16.08 -7.38 -16.25
C ARG A 420 -17.55 -7.02 -16.33
N TRP A 421 -18.03 -6.16 -15.43
CA TRP A 421 -19.43 -5.77 -15.36
C TRP A 421 -19.56 -4.27 -15.59
N ASP A 422 -20.45 -3.91 -16.51
CA ASP A 422 -21.00 -2.57 -16.55
C ASP A 422 -21.90 -2.38 -15.33
N TYR A 423 -22.11 -1.13 -14.91
CA TYR A 423 -23.05 -0.86 -13.85
C TYR A 423 -23.65 0.53 -13.98
N THR A 424 -24.89 0.67 -13.55
CA THR A 424 -25.56 1.96 -13.40
C THR A 424 -25.93 2.17 -11.94
N VAL A 425 -25.47 3.29 -11.37
CA VAL A 425 -25.81 3.68 -10.00
C VAL A 425 -26.96 4.68 -10.04
N THR A 426 -28.06 4.35 -9.37
CA THR A 426 -29.13 5.29 -9.04
C THR A 426 -29.08 5.56 -7.55
N THR A 427 -29.02 6.84 -7.15
CA THR A 427 -29.00 7.23 -5.74
C THR A 427 -30.09 8.27 -5.48
N ALA A 428 -30.74 8.19 -4.32
CA ALA A 428 -31.66 9.23 -3.85
C ALA A 428 -30.91 10.38 -3.14
N GLY A 429 -29.57 10.41 -3.24
CA GLY A 429 -28.73 11.31 -2.49
C GLY A 429 -28.58 10.88 -1.02
N PRO A 430 -27.95 11.71 -0.20
CA PRO A 430 -27.54 11.35 1.16
C PRO A 430 -28.72 11.17 2.14
N LEU A 431 -29.82 11.89 1.92
CA LEU A 431 -30.99 11.91 2.80
C LEU A 431 -32.21 11.19 2.20
N GLY A 432 -32.23 11.02 0.88
CA GLY A 432 -33.32 10.36 0.19
C GLY A 432 -33.27 8.85 0.33
N LYS A 433 -34.37 8.21 -0.03
CA LYS A 433 -34.50 6.74 -0.02
C LYS A 433 -35.23 6.27 -1.28
N LEU A 434 -34.82 5.11 -1.78
CA LEU A 434 -35.41 4.38 -2.88
C LEU A 434 -36.23 3.20 -2.33
N ASP A 435 -37.37 2.93 -2.95
CA ASP A 435 -38.15 1.72 -2.67
C ASP A 435 -37.38 0.46 -3.08
N VAL A 436 -37.29 -0.50 -2.17
CA VAL A 436 -36.80 -1.84 -2.47
C VAL A 436 -38.01 -2.71 -2.85
N PRO A 437 -37.96 -3.44 -3.97
CA PRO A 437 -39.02 -4.37 -4.34
C PRO A 437 -39.32 -5.37 -3.21
N SER A 438 -40.59 -5.63 -2.93
CA SER A 438 -40.97 -6.50 -1.80
C SER A 438 -40.58 -7.97 -2.01
N ASP A 439 -40.31 -8.35 -3.26
CA ASP A 439 -39.80 -9.65 -3.70
C ASP A 439 -38.26 -9.71 -3.80
N ALA A 440 -37.55 -8.66 -3.36
CA ALA A 440 -36.11 -8.73 -3.20
C ALA A 440 -35.72 -9.71 -2.08
N PHE A 441 -34.51 -10.28 -2.18
CA PHE A 441 -33.97 -11.20 -1.19
C PHE A 441 -32.70 -10.63 -0.55
N LEU A 442 -32.52 -10.91 0.74
CA LEU A 442 -31.30 -10.64 1.49
C LEU A 442 -30.76 -11.95 2.07
N TRP A 443 -29.44 -12.14 2.00
CA TRP A 443 -28.79 -13.28 2.64
C TRP A 443 -28.83 -13.12 4.17
N ASN A 444 -29.38 -14.10 4.88
CA ASN A 444 -29.34 -14.18 6.33
C ASN A 444 -28.28 -15.21 6.75
N ALA A 445 -27.13 -14.72 7.22
CA ALA A 445 -26.01 -15.57 7.61
C ALA A 445 -26.31 -16.44 8.85
N THR A 446 -27.19 -16.00 9.75
CA THR A 446 -27.59 -16.78 10.94
C THR A 446 -28.48 -17.97 10.58
N GLU A 447 -29.35 -17.79 9.59
CA GLU A 447 -30.27 -18.82 9.10
C GLU A 447 -29.75 -19.60 7.90
N ASP A 448 -28.57 -19.24 7.38
CA ASP A 448 -27.92 -19.81 6.20
C ASP A 448 -28.86 -19.90 4.97
N LYS A 449 -29.65 -18.84 4.73
CA LYS A 449 -30.59 -18.80 3.60
C LYS A 449 -30.89 -17.39 3.10
N TRP A 450 -31.36 -17.31 1.86
CA TRP A 450 -31.97 -16.11 1.30
C TRP A 450 -33.38 -15.92 1.87
N VAL A 451 -33.65 -14.76 2.46
CA VAL A 451 -34.96 -14.38 2.99
C VAL A 451 -35.55 -13.23 2.19
N ALA A 452 -36.87 -13.25 1.97
CA ALA A 452 -37.56 -12.14 1.35
C ALA A 452 -37.44 -10.90 2.24
N VAL A 453 -37.12 -9.77 1.63
CA VAL A 453 -36.95 -8.49 2.31
C VAL A 453 -38.30 -7.95 2.79
N GLY A 454 -39.39 -8.22 2.07
CA GLY A 454 -40.74 -7.81 2.41
C GLY A 454 -41.06 -6.35 2.01
N SER A 455 -42.28 -5.92 2.31
CA SER A 455 -42.77 -4.59 1.92
C SER A 455 -42.22 -3.47 2.80
N GLY A 456 -41.99 -2.29 2.21
CA GLY A 456 -41.65 -1.06 2.94
C GLY A 456 -40.16 -0.87 3.22
N VAL A 457 -39.30 -1.79 2.76
CA VAL A 457 -37.86 -1.65 2.89
C VAL A 457 -37.33 -0.61 1.90
N LYS A 458 -36.32 0.13 2.35
CA LYS A 458 -35.77 1.28 1.65
C LYS A 458 -34.24 1.16 1.56
N ALA A 459 -33.67 1.66 0.47
CA ALA A 459 -32.22 1.72 0.25
C ALA A 459 -31.78 3.15 -0.10
N THR A 460 -30.51 3.49 0.16
CA THR A 460 -29.94 4.79 -0.24
C THR A 460 -29.57 4.80 -1.73
N SER A 461 -29.09 3.67 -2.25
CA SER A 461 -28.65 3.54 -3.63
C SER A 461 -29.01 2.17 -4.19
N LYS A 462 -29.21 2.13 -5.51
CA LYS A 462 -29.47 0.95 -6.32
C LYS A 462 -28.37 0.84 -7.36
N VAL A 463 -27.74 -0.32 -7.44
CA VAL A 463 -26.78 -0.66 -8.49
C VAL A 463 -27.42 -1.72 -9.37
N VAL A 464 -27.41 -1.49 -10.69
CA VAL A 464 -27.82 -2.47 -11.70
C VAL A 464 -26.57 -2.83 -12.48
N PHE A 465 -26.26 -4.13 -12.54
CA PHE A 465 -25.13 -4.70 -13.29
C PHE A 465 -25.58 -5.23 -14.64
#